data_AF-A0A6P0KGN7-F1
#
_entry.id   AF-A0A6P0KGN7-F1
#
_cell.length_a   1.000
_cell.length_b   1.000
_cell.length_c   1.000
_cell.angle_alpha   90.00
_cell.angle_beta   90.00
_cell.angle_gamma   90.00
#
_symmetry.space_group_name_H-M   'P 1'
#
loop_
_entity.id
_entity.type
_entity.pdbx_description
1 polymer ?
#
loop_
_entity_poly.entity_id
_entity_poly.type
_entity_poly.pdbx_seq_one_letter_code
_entity_poly.pdbx_strand_id
1 'polypeptide(L)'
;MFTKRDLPSEQELLNVARQYPELDIASVFTCLSFLKTTTEIYEAIETHLGRYELSIGKFTVLMLLHKAGSLGLTPSECAQQAGVTRGTITGLLDGLERQGLVKRQPHPDDRRMLMVQLTPKGWQFLKQMLPDHFNRVTGLMAHLTGAEKKTFVKLLAKLRAGTPAMHSAEFQLTQ
;
A
#
# COMPACT_ATOMS: atom_id res chain seq x y z
N MET A 1 -23.81 2.15 -0.96
CA MET A 1 -22.42 1.82 -0.56
C MET A 1 -22.21 0.35 -0.87
N PHE A 2 -21.68 0.04 -2.05
CA PHE A 2 -21.46 -1.36 -2.47
C PHE A 2 -20.46 -2.01 -1.51
N THR A 3 -20.86 -3.08 -0.85
CA THR A 3 -19.96 -3.89 -0.02
C THR A 3 -19.09 -4.76 -0.93
N LYS A 4 -17.90 -5.11 -0.43
CA LYS A 4 -16.75 -5.77 -1.09
C LYS A 4 -17.01 -7.00 -1.98
N ARG A 5 -18.25 -7.53 -2.07
CA ARG A 5 -18.61 -8.71 -2.85
C ARG A 5 -19.41 -8.44 -4.12
N ASP A 6 -19.99 -7.26 -4.29
CA ASP A 6 -20.97 -6.99 -5.35
C ASP A 6 -20.51 -5.84 -6.25
N LEU A 7 -19.31 -5.96 -6.82
CA LEU A 7 -18.98 -5.13 -7.98
C LEU A 7 -19.79 -5.65 -9.17
N PRO A 8 -20.48 -4.77 -9.91
CA PRO A 8 -21.29 -5.18 -11.05
C PRO A 8 -20.41 -5.90 -12.06
N SER A 9 -20.90 -7.05 -12.53
CA SER A 9 -20.36 -7.78 -13.66
C SER A 9 -20.36 -6.89 -14.91
N GLU A 10 -19.52 -7.24 -15.88
CA GLU A 10 -19.51 -6.58 -17.19
C GLU A 10 -20.91 -6.57 -17.82
N GLN A 11 -21.67 -7.66 -17.66
CA GLN A 11 -23.04 -7.78 -18.15
C GLN A 11 -24.02 -6.83 -17.46
N GLU A 12 -23.87 -6.58 -16.16
CA GLU A 12 -24.67 -5.61 -15.42
C GLU A 12 -24.34 -4.17 -15.84
N LEU A 13 -23.05 -3.87 -16.09
CA LEU A 13 -22.64 -2.56 -16.60
C LEU A 13 -23.15 -2.31 -18.03
N LEU A 14 -23.18 -3.34 -18.88
CA LEU A 14 -23.79 -3.24 -20.21
C LEU A 14 -25.30 -2.96 -20.15
N ASN A 15 -25.99 -3.42 -19.11
CA ASN A 15 -27.39 -3.06 -18.89
C ASN A 15 -27.54 -1.60 -18.45
N VAL A 16 -26.63 -1.07 -17.64
CA VAL A 16 -26.57 0.36 -17.26
C VAL A 16 -26.29 1.24 -18.48
N ALA A 17 -25.46 0.78 -19.43
CA ALA A 17 -25.18 1.48 -20.68
C ALA A 17 -26.43 1.79 -21.52
N ARG A 18 -27.49 0.98 -21.39
CA ARG A 18 -28.79 1.23 -22.05
C ARG A 18 -29.47 2.49 -21.53
N GLN A 19 -29.19 2.87 -20.28
CA GLN A 19 -29.72 4.06 -19.63
C GLN A 19 -28.79 5.28 -19.77
N TYR A 20 -27.51 5.06 -20.08
CA TYR A 20 -26.48 6.09 -20.25
C TYR A 20 -25.57 5.74 -21.43
N PRO A 21 -26.03 5.93 -22.68
CA PRO A 21 -25.32 5.49 -23.88
C PRO A 21 -23.99 6.22 -24.12
N GLU A 22 -23.77 7.38 -23.50
CA GLU A 22 -22.52 8.14 -23.53
C GLU A 22 -21.41 7.58 -22.64
N LEU A 23 -21.69 6.60 -21.77
CA LEU A 23 -20.68 6.04 -20.88
C LEU A 23 -19.71 5.12 -21.62
N ASP A 24 -18.41 5.37 -21.43
CA ASP A 24 -17.37 4.41 -21.74
C ASP A 24 -17.36 3.28 -20.69
N ILE A 25 -18.17 2.24 -20.96
CA ILE A 25 -18.30 1.06 -20.11
C ILE A 25 -16.97 0.33 -19.94
N ALA A 26 -16.11 0.33 -20.96
CA ALA A 26 -14.80 -0.31 -20.86
C ALA A 26 -13.93 0.39 -19.81
N SER A 27 -13.95 1.73 -19.77
CA SER A 27 -13.27 2.50 -18.72
C SER A 27 -13.84 2.23 -17.32
N VAL A 28 -15.17 2.18 -17.18
CA VAL A 28 -15.82 1.88 -15.90
C VAL A 28 -15.46 0.47 -15.42
N PHE A 29 -15.64 -0.54 -16.27
CA PHE A 29 -15.34 -1.94 -15.94
C PHE A 29 -13.86 -2.14 -15.61
N THR A 30 -12.95 -1.51 -16.36
CA THR A 30 -11.51 -1.54 -16.10
C THR A 30 -11.18 -0.96 -14.73
N CYS A 31 -11.76 0.20 -14.37
CA CYS A 31 -11.54 0.84 -13.07
C CYS A 31 -12.06 -0.03 -11.92
N LEU A 32 -13.28 -0.56 -12.04
CA LEU A 32 -13.87 -1.42 -11.01
C LEU A 32 -13.09 -2.73 -10.84
N SER A 33 -12.66 -3.34 -11.95
CA SER A 33 -11.82 -4.54 -11.92
C SER A 33 -10.48 -4.26 -11.21
N PHE A 34 -9.84 -3.13 -11.51
CA PHE A 34 -8.62 -2.72 -10.83
C PHE A 34 -8.81 -2.53 -9.32
N LEU A 35 -9.90 -1.86 -8.90
CA LEU A 35 -10.22 -1.65 -7.48
C LEU A 35 -10.51 -2.98 -6.77
N LYS A 36 -11.23 -3.90 -7.42
CA LYS A 36 -11.49 -5.25 -6.91
C LYS A 36 -10.20 -5.99 -6.63
N THR A 37 -9.37 -6.14 -7.67
CA THR A 37 -8.10 -6.86 -7.59
C THR A 37 -7.18 -6.23 -6.56
N THR A 38 -7.12 -4.89 -6.48
CA THR A 38 -6.33 -4.20 -5.45
C THR A 38 -6.80 -4.54 -4.04
N THR A 39 -8.11 -4.61 -3.81
CA THR A 39 -8.69 -4.97 -2.51
C THR A 39 -8.34 -6.41 -2.12
N GLU A 40 -8.52 -7.35 -3.04
CA GLU A 40 -8.19 -8.77 -2.83
C GLU A 40 -6.70 -8.98 -2.56
N ILE A 41 -5.82 -8.28 -3.30
CA ILE A 41 -4.37 -8.28 -3.05
C ILE A 41 -4.06 -7.72 -1.66
N TYR A 42 -4.67 -6.61 -1.27
CA TYR A 42 -4.44 -5.98 0.03
C TYR A 42 -4.84 -6.92 1.19
N GLU A 43 -5.97 -7.62 1.05
CA GLU A 43 -6.43 -8.61 2.03
C GLU A 43 -5.51 -9.84 2.11
N ALA A 44 -5.01 -10.31 0.97
CA ALA A 44 -4.05 -11.41 0.93
C ALA A 44 -2.73 -11.03 1.62
N ILE A 45 -2.24 -9.79 1.39
CA ILE A 45 -1.04 -9.27 2.05
C ILE A 45 -1.27 -9.11 3.55
N GLU A 46 -2.38 -8.51 3.98
CA GLU A 46 -2.71 -8.33 5.40
C GLU A 46 -2.79 -9.69 6.12
N THR A 47 -3.42 -10.69 5.49
CA THR A 47 -3.49 -12.06 6.02
C THR A 47 -2.11 -12.69 6.17
N HIS A 48 -1.23 -12.50 5.19
CA HIS A 48 0.13 -13.01 5.23
C HIS A 48 0.96 -12.32 6.34
N LEU A 49 0.91 -11.00 6.43
CA LEU A 49 1.64 -10.22 7.43
C LEU A 49 1.11 -10.48 8.85
N GLY A 50 -0.18 -10.77 9.00
CA GLY A 50 -0.80 -11.12 10.27
C GLY A 50 -0.17 -12.35 10.94
N ARG A 51 0.43 -13.27 10.16
CA ARG A 51 1.20 -14.42 10.68
C ARG A 51 2.44 -14.01 11.48
N TYR A 52 2.89 -12.77 11.32
CA TYR A 52 4.00 -12.16 12.03
C TYR A 52 3.54 -11.05 13.00
N GLU A 53 2.24 -10.99 13.31
CA GLU A 53 1.62 -9.94 14.13
C GLU A 53 1.80 -8.51 13.55
N LEU A 54 1.98 -8.43 12.24
CA LEU A 54 2.10 -7.17 11.51
C LEU A 54 0.81 -6.86 10.75
N SER A 55 0.44 -5.59 10.76
CA SER A 55 -0.41 -5.01 9.72
C SER A 55 0.44 -4.47 8.59
N ILE A 56 -0.16 -4.17 7.44
CA ILE A 56 0.54 -3.46 6.34
C ILE A 56 1.19 -2.16 6.83
N GLY A 57 0.50 -1.38 7.67
CA GLY A 57 1.06 -0.15 8.25
C GLY A 57 2.33 -0.40 9.08
N LYS A 58 2.32 -1.42 9.95
CA LYS A 58 3.50 -1.78 10.75
C LYS A 58 4.65 -2.25 9.87
N PHE A 59 4.35 -3.08 8.85
CA PHE A 59 5.34 -3.55 7.90
C PHE A 59 5.98 -2.39 7.12
N THR A 60 5.17 -1.45 6.62
CA THR A 60 5.66 -0.24 5.94
C THR A 60 6.63 0.55 6.83
N VAL A 61 6.30 0.77 8.10
CA VAL A 61 7.20 1.47 9.04
C VAL A 61 8.52 0.70 9.23
N LEU A 62 8.47 -0.62 9.40
CA LEU A 62 9.69 -1.44 9.51
C LEU A 62 10.57 -1.34 8.26
N MET A 63 9.98 -1.33 7.05
CA MET A 63 10.72 -1.19 5.79
C MET A 63 11.34 0.20 5.63
N LEU A 64 10.65 1.27 6.05
CA LEU A 64 11.18 2.63 6.06
C LEU A 64 12.38 2.74 7.00
N LEU A 65 12.27 2.19 8.22
CA LEU A 65 13.36 2.19 9.20
C LEU A 65 14.53 1.31 8.75
N HIS A 66 14.26 0.17 8.12
CA HIS A 66 15.28 -0.68 7.51
C HIS A 66 16.08 0.08 6.45
N LYS A 67 15.40 0.83 5.57
CA LYS A 67 16.04 1.68 4.57
C LYS A 67 16.84 2.82 5.19
N ALA A 68 16.35 3.43 6.27
CA ALA A 68 17.05 4.50 6.99
C ALA A 68 18.28 4.00 7.78
N GLY A 69 18.39 2.69 8.02
CA GLY A 69 19.54 2.09 8.69
C GLY A 69 19.69 2.56 10.14
N SER A 70 20.94 2.76 10.57
CA SER A 70 21.27 3.21 11.92
C SER A 70 20.99 4.68 12.19
N LEU A 71 20.64 5.48 11.17
CA LEU A 71 20.19 6.86 11.37
C LEU A 71 18.77 6.85 11.95
N GLY A 72 17.90 5.98 11.43
CA GLY A 72 16.49 5.94 11.79
C GLY A 72 15.71 7.10 11.20
N LEU A 73 14.49 7.29 11.70
CA LEU A 73 13.58 8.35 11.28
C LEU A 73 12.87 8.94 12.48
N THR A 74 12.54 10.22 12.43
CA THR A 74 11.60 10.82 13.38
C THR A 74 10.18 10.25 13.17
N PRO A 75 9.31 10.26 14.19
CA PRO A 75 7.91 9.86 14.02
C PRO A 75 7.18 10.64 12.92
N SER A 76 7.52 11.93 12.72
CA SER A 76 6.93 12.76 11.68
C SER A 76 7.36 12.32 10.28
N GLU A 77 8.63 11.97 10.09
CA GLU A 77 9.13 11.41 8.83
C GLU A 77 8.50 10.05 8.55
N CYS A 78 8.36 9.19 9.57
CA CYS A 78 7.65 7.92 9.43
C CYS A 78 6.20 8.13 8.96
N ALA A 79 5.47 9.08 9.55
CA ALA A 79 4.09 9.39 9.14
C ALA A 79 4.03 9.86 7.69
N GLN A 80 4.90 10.83 7.33
CA GLN A 80 4.95 11.40 5.99
C GLN A 80 5.28 10.33 4.93
N GLN A 81 6.31 9.54 5.17
CA GLN A 81 6.77 8.52 4.21
C GLN A 81 5.83 7.32 4.14
N ALA A 82 5.14 6.97 5.23
CA ALA A 82 4.13 5.92 5.22
C ALA A 82 2.78 6.40 4.66
N GLY A 83 2.59 7.71 4.44
CA GLY A 83 1.34 8.28 3.96
C GLY A 83 0.19 8.17 4.97
N VAL A 84 0.50 8.22 6.27
CA VAL A 84 -0.50 8.09 7.35
C VAL A 84 -0.52 9.32 8.25
N THR A 85 -1.59 9.46 9.03
CA THR A 85 -1.72 10.57 9.98
C THR A 85 -0.75 10.43 11.16
N ARG A 86 -0.52 11.54 11.88
CA ARG A 86 0.26 11.54 13.13
C ARG A 86 -0.35 10.64 14.22
N GLY A 87 -1.68 10.58 14.32
CA GLY A 87 -2.34 9.69 15.27
C GLY A 87 -2.10 8.21 14.92
N THR A 88 -2.20 7.88 13.63
CA THR A 88 -1.94 6.53 13.12
C THR A 88 -0.49 6.10 13.37
N ILE A 89 0.50 6.97 13.10
CA ILE A 89 1.90 6.57 13.25
C ILE A 89 2.26 6.25 14.70
N THR A 90 1.72 6.99 15.66
CA THR A 90 1.97 6.75 17.09
C THR A 90 1.55 5.33 17.48
N GLY A 91 0.33 4.93 17.13
CA GLY A 91 -0.16 3.57 17.43
C GLY A 91 0.62 2.46 16.72
N LEU A 92 1.07 2.69 15.48
CA LEU A 92 1.92 1.74 14.76
C LEU A 92 3.27 1.56 15.49
N LEU A 93 3.90 2.67 15.86
CA LEU A 93 5.18 2.68 16.55
C LEU A 93 5.10 2.07 17.95
N ASP A 94 4.06 2.38 18.73
CA ASP A 94 3.84 1.79 20.05
C ASP A 94 3.67 0.26 19.94
N GLY A 95 2.94 -0.19 18.93
CA GLY A 95 2.75 -1.62 18.65
C GLY A 95 4.06 -2.33 18.33
N LEU A 96 4.92 -1.70 17.51
CA LEU A 96 6.23 -2.24 17.14
C LEU A 96 7.24 -2.20 18.29
N GLU A 97 7.18 -1.16 19.12
CA GLU A 97 8.03 -1.00 20.32
C GLU A 97 7.68 -2.05 21.37
N ARG A 98 6.38 -2.31 21.59
CA ARG A 98 5.90 -3.40 22.46
C ARG A 98 6.34 -4.78 21.97
N GLN A 99 6.44 -4.99 20.65
CA GLN A 99 7.01 -6.21 20.08
C GLN A 99 8.55 -6.25 20.20
N GLY A 100 9.20 -5.17 20.62
CA GLY A 100 10.64 -5.02 20.72
C GLY A 100 11.35 -4.91 19.37
N LEU A 101 10.63 -4.60 18.30
CA LEU A 101 11.18 -4.50 16.93
C LEU A 101 11.78 -3.12 16.65
N VAL A 102 11.25 -2.08 17.28
CA VAL A 102 11.76 -0.72 17.20
C VAL A 102 12.05 -0.17 18.60
N LYS A 103 12.88 0.87 18.66
CA LYS A 103 13.13 1.66 19.86
C LYS A 103 13.06 3.15 19.51
N ARG A 104 12.60 3.95 20.46
CA ARG A 104 12.70 5.42 20.41
C ARG A 104 13.86 5.88 21.28
N GLN A 105 14.69 6.77 20.76
CA GLN A 105 15.81 7.37 21.50
C GLN A 105 15.92 8.87 21.18
N PRO A 106 16.44 9.69 22.10
CA PRO A 106 16.73 11.09 21.80
C PRO A 106 17.67 11.22 20.60
N HIS A 107 17.48 12.25 19.78
CA HIS A 107 18.40 12.56 18.70
C HIS A 107 19.78 12.91 19.29
N PRO A 108 20.88 12.39 18.72
CA PRO A 108 22.22 12.59 19.27
C PRO A 108 22.59 14.07 19.43
N ASP A 109 22.18 14.90 18.46
CA ASP A 109 22.50 16.34 18.43
C ASP A 109 21.40 17.25 19.00
N ASP A 110 20.18 16.75 19.17
CA ASP A 110 19.06 17.52 19.71
C ASP A 110 18.16 16.63 20.59
N ARG A 111 18.39 16.67 21.91
CA ARG A 111 17.63 15.85 22.87
C ARG A 111 16.13 16.13 22.89
N ARG A 112 15.67 17.21 22.24
CA ARG A 112 14.24 17.53 22.10
C ARG A 112 13.58 16.75 20.95
N MET A 113 14.36 16.22 20.02
CA MET A 113 13.88 15.35 18.95
C MET A 113 14.01 13.87 19.32
N LEU A 114 13.03 13.08 18.89
CA LEU A 114 13.04 11.63 19.04
C LEU A 114 13.31 10.96 17.70
N MET A 115 14.23 10.00 17.72
CA MET A 115 14.53 9.11 16.60
C MET A 115 14.00 7.72 16.87
N VAL A 116 13.38 7.13 15.86
CA VAL A 116 12.94 5.74 15.84
C VAL A 116 13.95 4.93 15.04
N GLN A 117 14.35 3.79 15.58
CA GLN A 117 15.28 2.86 14.93
C GLN A 117 14.84 1.42 15.12
N LEU A 118 15.23 0.54 14.19
CA LEU A 118 15.14 -0.90 14.41
C LEU A 118 16.05 -1.30 15.56
N THR A 119 15.57 -2.19 16.43
CA THR A 119 16.40 -2.88 17.41
C THR A 119 17.20 -4.01 16.73
N PRO A 120 18.22 -4.59 17.38
CA PRO A 120 18.85 -5.81 16.88
C PRO A 120 17.84 -6.94 16.61
N LYS A 121 16.81 -7.07 17.47
CA LYS A 121 15.69 -7.99 17.28
C LYS A 121 14.89 -7.64 16.01
N GLY A 122 14.60 -6.36 15.78
CA GLY A 122 13.91 -5.89 14.57
C GLY A 122 14.67 -6.20 13.28
N TRP A 123 15.99 -5.99 13.27
CA TRP A 123 16.85 -6.37 12.15
C TRP A 123 16.83 -7.87 11.88
N GLN A 124 16.99 -8.68 12.92
CA GLN A 124 16.97 -10.15 12.80
C GLN A 124 15.59 -10.66 12.33
N PHE A 125 14.51 -10.08 12.86
CA PHE A 125 13.15 -10.40 12.48
C PHE A 125 12.92 -10.15 10.98
N LEU A 126 13.30 -8.97 10.46
CA LEU A 126 13.18 -8.68 9.02
C LEU A 126 14.03 -9.63 8.17
N LYS A 127 15.26 -9.93 8.61
CA LYS A 127 16.14 -10.88 7.91
C LYS A 127 15.50 -12.27 7.74
N GLN A 128 14.72 -12.71 8.71
CA GLN A 128 14.03 -14.01 8.68
C GLN A 128 12.72 -13.97 7.89
N MET A 129 11.96 -12.89 8.01
CA MET A 129 10.62 -12.77 7.42
C MET A 129 10.63 -12.39 5.93
N LEU A 130 11.54 -11.50 5.51
CA LEU A 130 11.56 -10.95 4.15
C LEU A 130 11.68 -11.99 3.03
N PRO A 131 12.47 -13.09 3.17
CA PRO A 131 12.50 -14.13 2.15
C PRO A 131 11.13 -14.78 1.87
N ASP A 132 10.34 -15.11 2.91
CA ASP A 132 8.98 -15.65 2.72
C ASP A 132 8.08 -14.60 2.06
N HIS A 133 8.17 -13.35 2.52
CA HIS A 133 7.41 -12.24 1.95
C HIS A 133 7.66 -12.08 0.44
N PHE A 134 8.93 -12.03 0.01
CA PHE A 134 9.27 -11.88 -1.40
C PHE A 134 8.88 -13.11 -2.23
N ASN A 135 8.98 -14.32 -1.67
CA ASN A 135 8.49 -15.53 -2.35
C ASN A 135 6.98 -15.50 -2.56
N ARG A 136 6.19 -15.02 -1.59
CA ARG A 136 4.74 -14.86 -1.75
C ARG A 136 4.36 -13.78 -2.75
N VAL A 137 5.06 -12.64 -2.74
CA VAL A 137 4.87 -11.60 -3.76
C VAL A 137 5.22 -12.13 -5.15
N THR A 138 6.26 -12.97 -5.25
CA THR A 138 6.62 -13.65 -6.51
C THR A 138 5.50 -14.59 -6.97
N GLY A 139 4.94 -15.38 -6.05
CA GLY A 139 3.81 -16.28 -6.31
C GLY A 139 2.55 -15.53 -6.74
N LEU A 140 2.22 -14.41 -6.08
CA LEU A 140 1.10 -13.54 -6.46
C LEU A 140 1.22 -13.05 -7.91
N MET A 141 2.44 -12.84 -8.38
CA MET A 141 2.75 -12.33 -9.71
C MET A 141 3.16 -13.44 -10.70
N ALA A 142 3.02 -14.71 -10.33
CA ALA A 142 3.56 -15.84 -11.11
C ALA A 142 2.80 -16.07 -12.43
N HIS A 143 1.52 -15.70 -12.50
CA HIS A 143 0.70 -15.85 -13.69
C HIS A 143 0.97 -14.79 -14.78
N LEU A 144 1.84 -13.81 -14.50
CA LEU A 144 2.28 -12.82 -15.47
C LEU A 144 3.69 -13.14 -15.97
N THR A 145 3.86 -13.19 -17.28
CA THR A 145 5.17 -13.23 -17.94
C THR A 145 6.00 -11.98 -17.62
N GLY A 146 7.31 -12.03 -17.85
CA GLY A 146 8.18 -10.87 -17.67
C GLY A 146 7.79 -9.67 -18.54
N ALA A 147 7.27 -9.91 -19.75
CA ALA A 147 6.77 -8.85 -20.63
C ALA A 147 5.46 -8.24 -20.10
N GLU A 148 4.51 -9.07 -19.67
CA GLU A 148 3.24 -8.61 -19.09
C GLU A 148 3.46 -7.79 -17.82
N LYS A 149 4.38 -8.19 -16.94
CA LYS A 149 4.76 -7.40 -15.75
C LYS A 149 5.24 -5.99 -16.13
N LYS A 150 6.12 -5.89 -17.14
CA LYS A 150 6.62 -4.59 -17.63
C LYS A 150 5.49 -3.75 -18.24
N THR A 151 4.61 -4.36 -19.03
CA THR A 151 3.45 -3.68 -19.60
C THR A 151 2.50 -3.20 -18.51
N PHE A 152 2.21 -4.05 -17.52
CA PHE A 152 1.33 -3.73 -16.40
C PHE A 152 1.83 -2.51 -15.62
N VAL A 153 3.13 -2.46 -15.29
CA VAL A 153 3.74 -1.29 -14.63
C VAL A 153 3.56 -0.01 -15.45
N LYS A 154 3.71 -0.07 -16.78
CA LYS A 154 3.48 1.08 -17.67
C LYS A 154 2.01 1.51 -17.66
N LEU A 155 1.07 0.58 -17.70
CA LEU A 155 -0.37 0.87 -17.66
C LEU A 155 -0.78 1.49 -16.33
N LEU A 156 -0.28 0.99 -15.21
CA LEU A 156 -0.51 1.57 -13.88
C LEU A 156 0.01 3.01 -13.78
N ALA A 157 1.16 3.31 -14.39
CA ALA A 157 1.68 4.68 -14.44
C ALA A 157 0.76 5.62 -15.22
N LYS A 158 0.21 5.17 -16.36
CA LYS A 158 -0.78 5.92 -17.13
C LYS A 158 -2.06 6.16 -16.34
N LEU A 159 -2.59 5.13 -15.69
CA LEU A 159 -3.78 5.24 -14.84
C LEU A 159 -3.57 6.26 -13.71
N ARG A 160 -2.39 6.23 -13.07
CA ARG A 160 -2.04 7.19 -12.01
C ARG A 160 -1.96 8.62 -12.51
N ALA A 161 -1.50 8.87 -13.73
CA ALA A 161 -1.48 10.21 -14.32
C ALA A 161 -2.90 10.79 -14.50
N GLY A 162 -3.92 9.94 -14.61
CA GLY A 162 -5.33 10.33 -14.72
C GLY A 162 -6.03 10.67 -13.39
N THR A 163 -5.39 10.47 -12.22
CA THR A 163 -6.05 10.72 -10.92
C THR A 163 -6.55 12.16 -10.69
N PRO A 164 -5.98 13.24 -11.30
CA PRO A 164 -6.57 14.57 -11.18
C PRO A 164 -8.04 14.65 -11.61
N ALA A 165 -8.50 13.76 -12.50
CA ALA A 165 -9.89 13.67 -12.91
C ALA A 165 -10.88 13.50 -11.75
N MET A 166 -10.43 12.91 -10.63
CA MET A 166 -11.23 12.68 -9.44
C MET A 166 -11.14 13.82 -8.41
N HIS A 167 -10.27 14.81 -8.64
CA HIS A 167 -10.02 15.93 -7.72
C HIS A 167 -10.49 17.28 -8.26
N SER A 168 -10.72 17.40 -9.57
CA SER A 168 -11.27 18.60 -10.21
C SER A 168 -12.80 18.54 -10.28
N ALA A 169 -13.48 19.59 -9.83
CA ALA A 169 -14.94 19.75 -10.01
C ALA A 169 -15.36 19.89 -11.49
N GLU A 170 -14.40 20.20 -12.38
CA GLU A 170 -14.59 20.34 -13.83
C GLU A 170 -13.55 19.46 -14.54
N PHE A 171 -13.87 18.21 -14.83
CA PHE A 171 -13.04 17.38 -15.72
C PHE A 171 -13.58 17.43 -17.15
N GLN A 172 -12.85 18.06 -18.06
CA GLN A 172 -13.05 17.91 -19.50
C GLN A 172 -12.00 16.94 -20.05
N LEU A 173 -12.44 15.84 -20.67
CA LEU A 173 -11.58 14.96 -21.46
C LEU A 173 -10.89 15.80 -22.54
N THR A 174 -9.58 15.97 -22.43
CA THR A 174 -8.79 16.56 -23.51
C THR A 174 -8.79 15.56 -24.66
N GLN A 175 -9.33 15.98 -25.81
CA GLN A 175 -9.43 15.17 -27.03
C GLN A 175 -8.06 14.78 -27.59
#